data_AF-U3U4I3-F1
#
_entry.id   AF-U3U4I3-F1
#
_cell.length_a   1.000
_cell.length_b   1.000
_cell.length_c   1.000
_cell.angle_alpha   90.00
_cell.angle_beta   90.00
_cell.angle_gamma   90.00
#
_symmetry.space_group_name_H-M   'P 1'
#
loop_
_entity.id
_entity.type
_entity.pdbx_description
1 polymer ?
#
loop_
_entity_poly.entity_id
_entity_poly.type
_entity_poly.pdbx_seq_one_letter_code
_entity_poly.pdbx_strand_id
1 'polypeptide(L)'
;MKLQSYDQLKRSKYRLSLMLFLFLNVAVSLFCLLPFFGTDNPINSLPVTLVAGFSTTLLALCLIAPKLKFPLLNPVALLLGALWAWHINHRYHLVFYFDGSFLIISLLSVFFISAIALSDYLLAFCLHITPPVLTVLLLDDGQHLMTILFTITLPLIGFSLHHLMRRRFDTFTLRLVRQLYEEKQSFSDLSMLDPLTGLYNRRGLKNRLDTIMENHAGSHFILLLDIDHFKAYNDNYGHAMGDQALARVSVAIRDAVRSRDVVTRYGGEEFLVLMTNVNASIAMKLAERIR
;
A
#
# COMPACT_ATOMS: atom_id res chain seq x y z
N MET A 1 7.22 -1.61 6.23
CA MET A 1 6.52 -1.99 4.98
C MET A 1 7.54 -1.98 3.84
N LYS A 2 7.83 -3.12 3.18
CA LYS A 2 8.78 -3.14 2.05
C LYS A 2 8.23 -2.26 0.92
N LEU A 3 9.08 -1.50 0.21
CA LEU A 3 8.67 -0.67 -0.95
C LEU A 3 7.78 -1.42 -1.95
N GLN A 4 8.07 -2.70 -2.18
CA GLN A 4 7.26 -3.60 -3.02
C GLN A 4 5.80 -3.76 -2.55
N SER A 5 5.54 -3.74 -1.23
CA SER A 5 4.20 -3.84 -0.67
C SER A 5 3.40 -2.54 -0.87
N TYR A 6 4.07 -1.39 -0.89
CA TYR A 6 3.43 -0.10 -1.14
C TYR A 6 3.01 0.06 -2.61
N ASP A 7 3.88 -0.32 -3.54
CA ASP A 7 3.54 -0.29 -4.97
C ASP A 7 2.42 -1.29 -5.31
N GLN A 8 2.39 -2.45 -4.65
CA GLN A 8 1.27 -3.39 -4.77
C GLN A 8 -0.05 -2.78 -4.29
N LEU A 9 -0.05 -2.11 -3.13
CA LEU A 9 -1.23 -1.43 -2.60
C LEU A 9 -1.72 -0.31 -3.54
N LYS A 10 -0.79 0.50 -4.06
CA LYS A 10 -1.09 1.60 -4.99
C LYS A 10 -1.71 1.09 -6.30
N ARG A 11 -1.19 -0.02 -6.83
CA ARG A 11 -1.76 -0.70 -8.02
C ARG A 11 -3.14 -1.28 -7.75
N SER A 12 -3.35 -1.86 -6.56
CA SER A 12 -4.66 -2.36 -6.14
C SER A 12 -5.70 -1.24 -6.10
N LYS A 13 -5.35 -0.10 -5.48
CA LYS A 13 -6.22 1.09 -5.40
C LYS A 13 -6.57 1.65 -6.78
N TYR A 14 -5.60 1.72 -7.69
CA TYR A 14 -5.82 2.18 -9.07
C TYR A 14 -6.83 1.32 -9.81
N ARG A 15 -6.68 -0.01 -9.73
CA ARG A 15 -7.61 -0.94 -10.37
C ARG A 15 -9.01 -0.85 -9.78
N LEU A 16 -9.14 -0.75 -8.46
CA LEU A 16 -10.44 -0.60 -7.79
C LEU A 16 -11.15 0.67 -8.25
N SER A 17 -10.41 1.78 -8.40
CA SER A 17 -10.96 3.06 -8.88
C SER A 17 -11.42 2.98 -10.33
N LEU A 18 -10.66 2.30 -11.20
CA LEU A 18 -11.09 2.01 -12.57
C LEU A 18 -12.36 1.16 -12.61
N MET A 19 -12.44 0.10 -11.80
CA MET A 19 -13.62 -0.76 -11.75
C MET A 19 -14.86 -0.01 -11.23
N LEU A 20 -14.70 0.81 -10.19
CA LEU A 20 -15.77 1.67 -9.68
C LEU A 20 -16.23 2.68 -10.74
N PHE A 21 -15.28 3.29 -11.47
CA PHE A 21 -15.59 4.22 -12.54
C PHE A 21 -16.41 3.56 -13.66
N LEU A 22 -16.01 2.37 -14.10
CA LEU A 22 -16.74 1.60 -15.11
C LEU A 22 -18.11 1.18 -14.61
N PHE A 23 -18.21 0.70 -13.37
CA PHE A 23 -19.48 0.30 -12.75
C PHE A 23 -20.48 1.46 -12.70
N LEU A 24 -20.06 2.64 -12.25
CA LEU A 24 -20.94 3.82 -12.20
C LEU A 24 -21.39 4.24 -13.61
N ASN A 25 -20.50 4.18 -14.61
CA ASN A 25 -20.88 4.45 -16.00
C ASN A 25 -21.91 3.44 -16.54
N VAL A 26 -21.78 2.15 -16.21
CA VAL A 26 -22.79 1.13 -16.53
C VAL A 26 -24.12 1.46 -15.84
N ALA A 27 -24.10 1.75 -14.55
CA ALA A 27 -25.32 2.03 -13.79
C ALA A 27 -26.08 3.25 -14.34
N VAL A 28 -25.39 4.35 -14.61
CA VAL A 28 -26.02 5.58 -15.14
C VAL A 28 -26.48 5.37 -16.58
N SER A 29 -25.71 4.68 -17.42
CA SER A 29 -26.15 4.38 -18.80
C SER A 29 -27.39 3.48 -18.85
N LEU A 30 -27.47 2.45 -18.00
CA LEU A 30 -28.67 1.63 -17.89
C LEU A 30 -29.89 2.43 -17.44
N PHE A 31 -29.70 3.36 -16.48
CA PHE A 31 -30.77 4.25 -16.03
C PHE A 31 -31.27 5.15 -17.17
N CYS A 32 -30.37 5.72 -17.97
CA CYS A 32 -30.73 6.53 -19.14
C CYS A 32 -31.44 5.76 -20.26
N LEU A 33 -31.31 4.43 -20.30
CA LEU A 33 -31.97 3.55 -21.27
C LEU A 33 -33.39 3.12 -20.85
N LEU A 34 -33.82 3.44 -19.62
CA LEU A 34 -35.14 3.04 -19.14
C LEU A 34 -36.26 3.73 -19.94
N PRO A 35 -37.36 3.01 -20.29
CA PRO A 35 -38.43 3.52 -21.16
C PRO A 35 -39.13 4.78 -20.65
N PHE A 36 -39.13 5.01 -19.33
CA PHE A 36 -39.76 6.16 -18.68
C PHE A 36 -39.15 7.51 -19.11
N PHE A 37 -37.93 7.51 -19.69
CA PHE A 37 -37.25 8.70 -20.19
C PHE A 37 -37.46 8.96 -21.70
N GLY A 38 -38.49 8.34 -22.31
CA GLY A 38 -38.98 8.67 -23.66
C GLY A 38 -38.02 8.29 -24.78
N THR A 39 -37.87 6.98 -25.04
CA THR A 39 -37.06 6.47 -26.15
C THR A 39 -37.95 5.71 -27.15
N ASP A 40 -38.60 6.43 -28.05
CA ASP A 40 -39.38 5.80 -29.13
C ASP A 40 -38.50 5.34 -30.31
N ASN A 41 -37.20 5.62 -30.31
CA ASN A 41 -36.27 5.22 -31.39
C ASN A 41 -34.89 4.76 -30.91
N PRO A 42 -34.39 3.58 -31.37
CA PRO A 42 -33.11 3.01 -30.94
C PRO A 42 -31.88 3.82 -31.36
N ILE A 43 -31.96 4.56 -32.48
CA ILE A 43 -30.87 5.43 -32.97
C ILE A 43 -30.57 6.56 -31.95
N ASN A 44 -31.60 7.01 -31.22
CA ASN A 44 -31.47 8.10 -30.25
C ASN A 44 -30.72 7.70 -28.96
N SER A 45 -30.49 6.41 -28.75
CA SER A 45 -29.80 5.86 -27.57
C SER A 45 -28.35 5.42 -27.83
N LEU A 46 -27.86 5.55 -29.07
CA LEU A 46 -26.56 5.02 -29.49
C LEU A 46 -25.37 5.41 -28.57
N PRO A 47 -25.14 6.69 -28.20
CA PRO A 47 -24.00 7.02 -27.35
C PRO A 47 -24.07 6.36 -25.96
N VAL A 48 -25.26 6.23 -25.38
CA VAL A 48 -25.46 5.59 -24.07
C VAL A 48 -25.24 4.08 -24.15
N THR A 49 -25.71 3.44 -25.23
CA THR A 49 -25.45 2.01 -25.47
C THR A 49 -23.95 1.72 -25.65
N LEU A 50 -23.20 2.63 -26.27
CA LEU A 50 -21.74 2.53 -26.37
C LEU A 50 -21.06 2.68 -25.00
N VAL A 51 -21.50 3.63 -24.16
CA VAL A 51 -21.01 3.77 -22.78
C VAL A 51 -21.25 2.48 -21.99
N ALA A 52 -22.47 1.93 -22.05
CA ALA A 52 -22.83 0.69 -21.36
C ALA A 52 -22.00 -0.50 -21.85
N GLY A 53 -21.91 -0.70 -23.16
CA GLY A 53 -21.18 -1.82 -23.77
C GLY A 53 -19.68 -1.76 -23.51
N PHE A 54 -19.05 -0.59 -23.73
CA PHE A 54 -17.63 -0.39 -23.46
C PHE A 54 -17.31 -0.57 -21.97
N SER A 55 -18.12 0.02 -21.09
CA SER A 55 -17.87 -0.07 -19.65
C SER A 55 -18.05 -1.48 -19.12
N THR A 56 -19.06 -2.22 -19.59
CA THR A 56 -19.32 -3.61 -19.19
C THR A 56 -18.22 -4.54 -19.67
N THR A 57 -17.80 -4.43 -20.93
CA THR A 57 -16.74 -5.28 -21.51
C THR A 57 -15.41 -5.04 -20.78
N LEU A 58 -15.03 -3.79 -20.55
CA LEU A 58 -13.79 -3.49 -19.85
C LEU A 58 -13.84 -3.88 -18.36
N LEU A 59 -15.00 -3.74 -17.70
CA LEU A 59 -15.18 -4.20 -16.32
C LEU A 59 -15.05 -5.71 -16.21
N ALA A 60 -15.65 -6.47 -17.14
CA ALA A 60 -15.52 -7.92 -17.21
C ALA A 60 -14.05 -8.34 -17.43
N LEU A 61 -13.34 -7.68 -18.36
CA LEU A 61 -11.90 -7.91 -18.56
C LEU A 61 -11.09 -7.62 -17.29
N CYS A 62 -11.41 -6.55 -16.58
CA CYS A 62 -10.76 -6.22 -15.32
C CYS A 62 -11.01 -7.29 -14.24
N LEU A 63 -12.17 -7.95 -14.22
CA LEU A 63 -12.48 -9.05 -13.29
C LEU A 63 -11.76 -10.35 -13.67
N ILE A 64 -11.77 -10.71 -14.96
CA ILE A 64 -11.20 -11.98 -15.46
C ILE A 64 -9.68 -11.95 -15.49
N ALA A 65 -9.07 -10.81 -15.85
CA ALA A 65 -7.63 -10.68 -16.05
C ALA A 65 -7.00 -9.68 -15.05
N PRO A 66 -6.86 -10.06 -13.76
CA PRO A 66 -6.39 -9.16 -12.68
C PRO A 66 -4.95 -8.67 -12.85
N LYS A 67 -4.17 -9.31 -13.73
CA LYS A 67 -2.76 -9.00 -13.98
C LYS A 67 -2.53 -7.99 -15.12
N LEU A 68 -3.58 -7.44 -15.75
CA LEU A 68 -3.40 -6.38 -16.76
C LEU A 68 -2.69 -5.16 -16.14
N LYS A 69 -1.57 -4.73 -16.75
CA LYS A 69 -0.69 -3.68 -16.21
C LYS A 69 -0.78 -2.32 -16.93
N PHE A 70 -1.84 -2.09 -17.71
CA PHE A 70 -1.95 -0.86 -18.52
C PHE A 70 -2.61 0.29 -17.74
N PRO A 71 -2.08 1.52 -17.81
CA PRO A 71 -2.69 2.69 -17.18
C PRO A 71 -3.91 3.17 -17.99
N LEU A 72 -4.98 2.38 -17.96
CA LEU A 72 -6.19 2.58 -18.77
C LEU A 72 -7.08 3.73 -18.28
N LEU A 73 -6.94 4.19 -17.04
CA LEU A 73 -7.88 5.14 -16.42
C LEU A 73 -7.99 6.46 -17.19
N ASN A 74 -6.87 7.07 -17.58
CA ASN A 74 -6.88 8.36 -18.28
C ASN A 74 -7.51 8.27 -19.69
N PRO A 75 -7.09 7.33 -20.57
CA PRO A 75 -7.71 7.23 -21.90
C PRO A 75 -9.18 6.80 -21.82
N VAL A 76 -9.54 5.92 -20.88
CA VAL A 76 -10.93 5.51 -20.64
C VAL A 76 -11.78 6.67 -20.14
N ALA A 77 -11.25 7.49 -19.23
CA ALA A 77 -11.91 8.69 -18.74
C ALA A 77 -12.20 9.68 -19.87
N LEU A 78 -11.22 9.95 -20.74
CA LEU A 78 -11.42 10.84 -21.89
C LEU A 78 -12.49 10.30 -22.86
N LEU A 79 -12.42 9.01 -23.19
CA LEU A 79 -13.36 8.35 -24.11
C LEU A 79 -14.80 8.41 -23.56
N LEU A 80 -15.00 8.00 -22.30
CA LEU A 80 -16.32 8.03 -21.68
C LEU A 80 -16.85 9.47 -21.54
N GLY A 81 -15.97 10.44 -21.26
CA GLY A 81 -16.33 11.85 -21.24
C GLY A 81 -16.83 12.34 -22.61
N ALA A 82 -16.16 11.96 -23.69
CA ALA A 82 -16.58 12.28 -25.06
C ALA A 82 -17.91 11.60 -25.44
N LEU A 83 -18.15 10.37 -24.99
CA LEU A 83 -19.44 9.69 -25.22
C LEU A 83 -20.59 10.35 -24.44
N TRP A 84 -20.35 10.78 -23.19
CA TRP A 84 -21.34 11.57 -22.43
C TRP A 84 -21.62 12.93 -23.08
N ALA A 85 -20.59 13.62 -23.56
CA ALA A 85 -20.73 14.85 -24.33
C ALA A 85 -21.62 14.65 -25.56
N TRP A 86 -21.37 13.58 -26.33
CA TRP A 86 -22.21 13.24 -27.48
C TRP A 86 -23.65 12.94 -27.08
N HIS A 87 -23.88 12.21 -25.99
CA HIS A 87 -25.21 11.96 -25.47
C HIS A 87 -25.96 13.24 -25.11
N ILE A 88 -25.31 14.15 -24.39
CA ILE A 88 -25.89 15.45 -23.98
C ILE A 88 -26.30 16.25 -25.22
N ASN A 89 -25.40 16.37 -26.20
CA ASN A 89 -25.68 17.09 -27.45
C ASN A 89 -26.87 16.50 -28.21
N HIS A 90 -26.92 15.18 -28.34
CA HIS A 90 -28.00 14.51 -29.05
C HIS A 90 -29.35 14.67 -28.34
N ARG A 91 -29.38 14.54 -27.01
CA ARG A 91 -30.63 14.67 -26.24
C ARG A 91 -31.12 16.11 -26.16
N TYR A 92 -30.22 17.08 -26.08
CA TYR A 92 -30.60 18.50 -26.05
C TYR A 92 -31.51 18.88 -27.22
N HIS A 93 -31.19 18.45 -28.45
CA HIS A 93 -32.00 18.76 -29.63
C HIS A 93 -33.33 18.00 -29.71
N LEU A 94 -33.49 16.90 -28.97
CA LEU A 94 -34.73 16.10 -28.97
C LEU A 94 -35.71 16.54 -27.88
N VAL A 95 -35.21 17.19 -26.83
CA VAL A 95 -36.04 17.63 -25.70
C VAL A 95 -36.63 18.99 -26.04
N PHE A 96 -37.80 18.99 -26.68
CA PHE A 96 -38.48 20.17 -27.22
C PHE A 96 -39.01 21.16 -26.15
N TYR A 97 -38.87 20.88 -24.84
CA TYR A 97 -39.59 21.63 -23.79
C TYR A 97 -38.90 21.75 -22.42
N PHE A 98 -37.58 21.54 -22.30
CA PHE A 98 -36.90 21.75 -21.02
C PHE A 98 -36.11 23.06 -20.99
N ASP A 99 -36.53 23.91 -20.06
CA ASP A 99 -35.75 24.92 -19.35
C ASP A 99 -34.30 24.42 -19.11
N GLY A 100 -33.29 25.30 -19.11
CA GLY A 100 -31.85 24.96 -19.11
C GLY A 100 -31.36 24.03 -17.97
N SER A 101 -32.26 23.72 -17.03
CA SER A 101 -32.23 22.59 -16.10
C SER A 101 -31.68 21.28 -16.68
N PHE A 102 -32.01 20.89 -17.92
CA PHE A 102 -31.51 19.62 -18.49
C PHE A 102 -29.98 19.59 -18.60
N LEU A 103 -29.38 20.67 -19.10
CA LEU A 103 -27.93 20.78 -19.25
C LEU A 103 -27.24 20.72 -17.88
N ILE A 104 -27.80 21.39 -16.88
CA ILE A 104 -27.27 21.42 -15.51
C ILE A 104 -27.36 20.03 -14.86
N ILE A 105 -28.52 19.35 -14.94
CA ILE A 105 -28.70 18.00 -14.38
C ILE A 105 -27.76 17.01 -15.05
N SER A 106 -27.62 17.09 -16.37
CA SER A 106 -26.69 16.24 -17.13
C SER A 106 -25.25 16.47 -16.66
N LEU A 107 -24.85 17.73 -16.51
CA LEU A 107 -23.52 18.08 -16.02
C LEU A 107 -23.28 17.53 -14.61
N LEU A 108 -24.21 17.75 -13.67
CA LEU A 108 -24.14 17.23 -12.30
C LEU A 108 -24.01 15.70 -12.26
N SER A 109 -24.73 14.98 -13.11
CA SER A 109 -24.66 13.51 -13.17
C SER A 109 -23.25 13.01 -13.57
N VAL A 110 -22.64 13.64 -14.59
CA VAL A 110 -21.27 13.33 -15.02
C VAL A 110 -20.27 13.68 -13.94
N PHE A 111 -20.44 14.83 -13.27
CA PHE A 111 -19.62 15.22 -12.13
C PHE A 111 -19.71 14.20 -11.00
N PHE A 112 -20.89 13.69 -10.68
CA PHE A 112 -21.09 12.71 -9.62
C PHE A 112 -20.35 11.40 -9.88
N ILE A 113 -20.43 10.86 -11.10
CA ILE A 113 -19.67 9.66 -11.52
C ILE A 113 -18.17 9.89 -11.30
N SER A 114 -17.67 11.02 -11.83
CA SER A 114 -16.26 11.39 -11.75
C SER A 114 -15.81 11.59 -10.31
N ALA A 115 -16.67 12.21 -9.51
CA ALA A 115 -16.37 12.61 -8.16
C ALA A 115 -16.16 11.42 -7.24
N ILE A 116 -16.99 10.38 -7.39
CA ILE A 116 -16.91 9.17 -6.59
C ILE A 116 -15.72 8.31 -7.04
N ALA A 117 -15.57 8.09 -8.34
CA ALA A 117 -14.64 7.11 -8.84
C ALA A 117 -13.22 7.62 -9.09
N LEU A 118 -13.04 8.93 -9.33
CA LEU A 118 -11.76 9.53 -9.74
C LEU A 118 -11.21 10.50 -8.70
N SER A 119 -11.66 10.41 -7.44
CA SER A 119 -11.29 11.34 -6.35
C SER A 119 -9.79 11.40 -6.03
N ASP A 120 -9.06 10.34 -6.32
CA ASP A 120 -7.61 10.26 -6.16
C ASP A 120 -6.84 10.53 -7.47
N TYR A 121 -7.53 10.77 -8.59
CA TYR A 121 -6.97 10.84 -9.94
C TYR A 121 -7.41 12.11 -10.67
N LEU A 122 -6.91 13.26 -10.21
CA LEU A 122 -7.26 14.59 -10.74
C LEU A 122 -7.17 14.70 -12.27
N LEU A 123 -6.14 14.12 -12.89
CA LEU A 123 -5.99 14.17 -14.35
C LEU A 123 -7.12 13.40 -15.06
N ALA A 124 -7.47 12.21 -14.58
CA ALA A 124 -8.58 11.41 -15.15
C ALA A 124 -9.92 12.14 -14.95
N PHE A 125 -10.13 12.75 -13.79
CA PHE A 125 -11.30 13.59 -13.51
C PHE A 125 -11.42 14.73 -14.53
N CYS A 126 -10.36 15.50 -14.74
CA CYS A 126 -10.36 16.59 -15.73
C CYS A 126 -10.61 16.08 -17.16
N LEU A 127 -10.01 14.96 -17.54
CA LEU A 127 -10.19 14.36 -18.87
C LEU A 127 -11.63 13.90 -19.11
N HIS A 128 -12.32 13.38 -18.09
CA HIS A 128 -13.70 12.94 -18.21
C HIS A 128 -14.70 14.11 -18.27
N ILE A 129 -14.47 15.18 -17.50
CA ILE A 129 -15.41 16.29 -17.36
C ILE A 129 -15.26 17.35 -18.45
N THR A 130 -14.06 17.54 -19.01
CA THR A 130 -13.81 18.58 -20.02
C THR A 130 -14.76 18.50 -21.23
N PRO A 131 -14.96 17.32 -21.87
CA PRO A 131 -15.84 17.26 -23.04
C PRO A 131 -17.32 17.58 -22.72
N PRO A 132 -17.94 17.05 -21.64
CA PRO A 132 -19.30 17.41 -21.26
C PRO A 132 -19.44 18.89 -20.87
N VAL A 133 -18.48 19.46 -20.13
CA VAL A 133 -18.46 20.89 -19.79
C VAL A 133 -18.46 21.75 -21.04
N LEU A 134 -17.56 21.46 -21.99
CA LEU A 134 -17.46 22.22 -23.23
C LEU A 134 -18.77 22.14 -24.04
N THR A 135 -19.37 20.95 -24.11
CA THR A 135 -20.65 20.74 -24.81
C THR A 135 -21.76 21.56 -24.17
N VAL A 136 -21.86 21.55 -22.83
CA VAL A 136 -22.88 22.33 -22.11
C VAL A 136 -22.68 23.83 -22.33
N LEU A 137 -21.44 24.32 -22.27
CA LEU A 137 -21.14 25.73 -22.54
C LEU A 137 -21.49 26.18 -23.96
N LEU A 138 -21.34 25.28 -24.95
CA LEU A 138 -21.69 25.55 -26.34
C LEU A 138 -23.19 25.52 -26.61
N LEU A 139 -23.95 24.71 -25.87
CA LEU A 139 -25.40 24.54 -26.08
C LEU A 139 -26.27 25.52 -25.29
N ASP A 140 -25.77 26.05 -24.18
CA ASP A 140 -26.50 26.96 -23.29
C ASP A 140 -26.73 28.36 -23.90
N ASP A 141 -26.00 28.73 -24.95
CA ASP A 141 -26.00 30.07 -25.57
C ASP A 141 -25.80 31.23 -24.56
N GLY A 142 -25.24 30.92 -23.38
CA GLY A 142 -24.96 31.87 -22.31
C GLY A 142 -26.16 32.23 -21.41
N GLN A 143 -27.30 31.54 -21.53
CA GLN A 143 -28.50 31.82 -20.73
C GLN A 143 -28.32 31.54 -19.24
N HIS A 144 -27.54 30.52 -18.88
CA HIS A 144 -27.33 30.06 -17.51
C HIS A 144 -25.84 30.04 -17.12
N LEU A 145 -25.02 30.90 -17.73
CA LEU A 145 -23.57 30.94 -17.55
C LEU A 145 -23.15 30.92 -16.06
N MET A 146 -23.79 31.73 -15.22
CA MET A 146 -23.44 31.81 -13.79
C MET A 146 -23.68 30.48 -13.06
N THR A 147 -24.79 29.80 -13.36
CA THR A 147 -25.12 28.50 -12.75
C THR A 147 -24.18 27.40 -13.24
N ILE A 148 -23.81 27.41 -14.52
CA ILE A 148 -22.83 26.47 -15.09
C ILE A 148 -21.46 26.69 -14.47
N LEU A 149 -21.00 27.94 -14.38
CA LEU A 149 -19.73 28.29 -13.72
C LEU A 149 -19.72 27.85 -12.26
N PHE A 150 -20.81 28.06 -11.50
CA PHE A 150 -20.93 27.58 -10.13
C PHE A 150 -20.87 26.04 -10.06
N THR A 151 -21.58 25.35 -10.95
CA THR A 151 -21.61 23.89 -11.04
C THR A 151 -20.24 23.29 -11.33
N ILE A 152 -19.37 24.00 -12.05
CA ILE A 152 -18.01 23.56 -12.36
C ILE A 152 -17.02 23.92 -11.24
N THR A 153 -17.09 25.16 -10.75
CA THR A 153 -16.11 25.69 -9.78
C THR A 153 -16.19 25.00 -8.43
N LEU A 154 -17.39 24.72 -7.93
CA LEU A 154 -17.57 24.11 -6.62
C LEU A 154 -16.95 22.69 -6.53
N PRO A 155 -17.24 21.75 -7.45
CA PRO A 155 -16.54 20.47 -7.50
C PRO A 155 -15.04 20.63 -7.73
N LEU A 156 -14.60 21.52 -8.64
CA LEU A 156 -13.18 21.68 -8.94
C LEU A 156 -12.36 22.14 -7.72
N ILE A 157 -12.89 23.08 -6.94
CA ILE A 157 -12.29 23.52 -5.67
C ILE A 157 -12.29 22.35 -4.68
N GLY A 158 -13.43 21.65 -4.53
CA GLY A 158 -13.54 20.49 -3.64
C GLY A 158 -12.52 19.39 -3.96
N PHE A 159 -12.36 19.04 -5.25
CA PHE A 159 -11.38 18.05 -5.71
C PHE A 159 -9.94 18.51 -5.49
N SER A 160 -9.66 19.79 -5.76
CA SER A 160 -8.32 20.36 -5.54
C SER A 160 -7.93 20.31 -4.06
N LEU A 161 -8.86 20.67 -3.16
CA LEU A 161 -8.66 20.59 -1.71
C LEU A 161 -8.52 19.16 -1.23
N HIS A 162 -9.41 18.25 -1.67
CA HIS A 162 -9.33 16.83 -1.32
C HIS A 162 -7.98 16.22 -1.75
N HIS A 163 -7.53 16.50 -2.98
CA HIS A 163 -6.25 16.03 -3.49
C HIS A 163 -5.06 16.57 -2.67
N LEU A 164 -5.10 17.85 -2.29
CA LEU A 164 -4.08 18.46 -1.45
C LEU A 164 -4.05 17.85 -0.04
N MET A 165 -5.22 17.68 0.59
CA MET A 165 -5.37 17.01 1.87
C MET A 165 -4.82 15.59 1.83
N ARG A 166 -5.15 14.85 0.77
CA ARG A 166 -4.68 13.48 0.59
C ARG A 166 -3.17 13.41 0.47
N ARG A 167 -2.56 14.28 -0.34
CA ARG A 167 -1.09 14.38 -0.46
C ARG A 167 -0.42 14.70 0.87
N ARG A 168 -1.01 15.62 1.65
CA ARG A 168 -0.50 15.96 3.00
C ARG A 168 -0.60 14.76 3.94
N PHE A 169 -1.74 14.06 3.95
CA PHE A 169 -1.96 12.88 4.77
C PHE A 169 -0.95 11.77 4.43
N ASP A 170 -0.79 11.43 3.16
CA ASP A 170 0.15 10.39 2.72
C ASP A 170 1.60 10.73 3.14
N THR A 171 1.99 12.01 3.01
CA THR A 171 3.33 12.49 3.45
C THR A 171 3.50 12.43 4.97
N PHE A 172 2.45 12.73 5.72
CA PHE A 172 2.46 12.62 7.18
C PHE A 172 2.57 11.16 7.63
N THR A 173 1.76 10.27 7.06
CA THR A 173 1.81 8.82 7.36
C THR A 173 3.19 8.24 7.08
N LEU A 174 3.82 8.59 5.95
CA LEU A 174 5.16 8.12 5.63
C LEU A 174 6.21 8.59 6.65
N ARG A 175 6.13 9.83 7.12
CA ARG A 175 7.02 10.35 8.17
C ARG A 175 6.82 9.62 9.50
N LEU A 176 5.57 9.43 9.92
CA LEU A 176 5.25 8.73 11.16
C LEU A 176 5.74 7.27 11.14
N VAL A 177 5.51 6.57 10.03
CA VAL A 177 6.01 5.19 9.86
C VAL A 177 7.54 5.16 9.95
N ARG A 178 8.22 6.13 9.33
CA ARG A 178 9.69 6.21 9.41
C ARG A 178 10.19 6.45 10.84
N GLN A 179 9.57 7.38 11.58
CA GLN A 179 9.92 7.64 12.98
C GLN A 179 9.73 6.40 13.85
N LEU A 180 8.61 5.69 13.69
CA LEU A 180 8.38 4.42 14.40
C LEU A 180 9.45 3.37 14.10
N TYR A 181 9.94 3.30 12.86
CA TYR A 181 11.04 2.41 12.51
C TYR A 181 12.36 2.83 13.14
N GLU A 182 12.67 4.12 13.16
CA GLU A 182 13.89 4.66 13.78
C GLU A 182 13.88 4.46 15.30
N GLU A 183 12.76 4.69 15.99
CA GLU A 183 12.59 4.40 17.42
C GLU A 183 12.66 2.90 17.72
N LYS A 184 12.02 2.06 16.89
CA LYS A 184 12.15 0.62 17.04
C LYS A 184 13.61 0.17 16.92
N GLN A 185 14.35 0.76 15.98
CA GLN A 185 15.76 0.45 15.81
C GLN A 185 16.58 0.92 17.01
N SER A 186 16.33 2.12 17.56
CA SER A 186 17.04 2.60 18.74
C SER A 186 16.79 1.72 19.97
N PHE A 187 15.56 1.25 20.18
CA PHE A 187 15.27 0.26 21.24
C PHE A 187 15.97 -1.08 20.99
N SER A 188 15.99 -1.56 19.74
CA SER A 188 16.74 -2.76 19.37
C SER A 188 18.23 -2.60 19.65
N ASP A 189 18.80 -1.42 19.33
CA ASP A 189 20.20 -1.12 19.57
C ASP A 189 20.50 -1.04 21.07
N LEU A 190 19.56 -0.58 21.89
CA LEU A 190 19.68 -0.55 23.36
C LEU A 190 19.52 -1.93 24.02
N SER A 191 18.98 -2.93 23.32
CA SER A 191 18.83 -4.28 23.86
C SER A 191 20.19 -4.89 24.21
N MET A 192 20.29 -5.50 25.39
CA MET A 192 21.45 -6.32 25.78
C MET A 192 21.34 -7.77 25.29
N LEU A 193 20.17 -8.15 24.78
CA LEU A 193 19.88 -9.51 24.33
C LEU A 193 19.77 -9.58 22.80
N ASP A 194 20.19 -10.69 22.24
CA ASP A 194 19.99 -11.07 20.84
C ASP A 194 18.52 -11.48 20.64
N PRO A 195 17.79 -10.87 19.68
CA PRO A 195 16.36 -11.10 19.52
C PRO A 195 16.01 -12.49 18.98
N LEU A 196 16.95 -13.21 18.35
CA LEU A 196 16.69 -14.55 17.82
C LEU A 196 16.87 -15.63 18.89
N THR A 197 17.94 -15.52 19.68
CA THR A 197 18.36 -16.56 20.63
C THR A 197 17.99 -16.25 22.08
N GLY A 198 17.67 -15.00 22.40
CA GLY A 198 17.43 -14.54 23.78
C GLY A 198 18.70 -14.52 24.65
N LEU A 199 19.86 -14.90 24.11
CA LEU A 199 21.16 -14.80 24.77
C LEU A 199 21.63 -13.35 24.84
N TYR A 200 22.69 -13.07 25.60
CA TYR A 200 23.33 -11.75 25.51
C TYR A 200 23.87 -11.50 24.10
N ASN A 201 23.86 -10.26 23.65
CA ASN A 201 24.60 -9.83 22.47
C ASN A 201 25.97 -9.25 22.88
N ARG A 202 26.80 -8.83 21.91
CA ARG A 202 28.13 -8.22 22.20
C ARG A 202 28.06 -7.08 23.23
N ARG A 203 26.98 -6.29 23.22
CA ARG A 203 26.78 -5.19 24.18
C ARG A 203 26.44 -5.71 25.57
N GLY A 204 25.54 -6.68 25.67
CA GLY A 204 25.22 -7.37 26.92
C GLY A 204 26.44 -8.01 27.56
N LEU A 205 27.29 -8.67 26.76
CA LEU A 205 28.57 -9.22 27.21
C LEU A 205 29.48 -8.15 27.80
N LYS A 206 29.67 -7.02 27.10
CA LYS A 206 30.51 -5.92 27.59
C LYS A 206 30.02 -5.39 28.93
N ASN A 207 28.72 -5.14 29.06
CA ASN A 207 28.13 -4.67 30.31
C ASN A 207 28.37 -5.66 31.48
N ARG A 208 28.23 -6.96 31.22
CA ARG A 208 28.48 -8.00 32.23
C ARG A 208 29.98 -8.12 32.57
N LEU A 209 30.86 -7.98 31.59
CA LEU A 209 32.31 -7.97 31.80
C LEU A 209 32.73 -6.82 32.72
N ASP A 210 32.21 -5.61 32.48
CA ASP A 210 32.51 -4.44 33.33
C ASP A 210 32.11 -4.71 34.79
N THR A 211 30.93 -5.29 35.04
CA THR A 211 30.47 -5.66 36.40
C THR A 211 31.32 -6.76 37.05
N ILE A 212 31.79 -7.73 36.26
CA ILE A 212 32.59 -8.86 36.77
C ILE A 212 34.00 -8.39 37.16
N MET A 213 34.59 -7.52 36.33
CA MET A 213 35.92 -6.95 36.58
C MET A 213 35.96 -6.05 37.83
N GLU A 214 34.85 -5.39 38.15
CA GLU A 214 34.75 -4.55 39.36
C GLU A 214 34.62 -5.35 40.66
N ASN A 215 34.02 -6.56 40.64
CA ASN A 215 33.54 -7.19 41.86
C ASN A 215 34.39 -8.30 42.47
N HIS A 216 35.23 -9.07 41.74
CA HIS A 216 35.92 -10.22 42.36
C HIS A 216 37.30 -10.59 41.80
N ALA A 217 38.15 -11.06 42.73
CA ALA A 217 39.34 -11.86 42.46
C ALA A 217 38.94 -13.33 42.19
N GLY A 218 39.39 -13.88 41.06
CA GLY A 218 39.15 -15.26 40.65
C GLY A 218 39.66 -15.53 39.23
N SER A 219 39.80 -16.80 38.86
CA SER A 219 40.15 -17.17 37.47
C SER A 219 38.89 -17.24 36.61
N HIS A 220 38.95 -16.62 35.43
CA HIS A 220 37.87 -16.55 34.46
C HIS A 220 38.34 -17.16 33.15
N PHE A 221 37.45 -17.86 32.45
CA PHE A 221 37.75 -18.51 31.17
C PHE A 221 36.67 -18.15 30.15
N ILE A 222 37.09 -17.95 28.91
CA ILE A 222 36.22 -17.67 27.77
C ILE A 222 36.29 -18.86 26.82
N LEU A 223 35.14 -19.34 26.39
CA LEU A 223 35.00 -20.30 25.30
C LEU A 223 34.36 -19.58 24.12
N LEU A 224 35.03 -19.61 22.97
CA LEU A 224 34.49 -19.14 21.70
C LEU A 224 34.09 -20.37 20.89
N LEU A 225 32.86 -20.36 20.38
CA LEU A 225 32.20 -21.44 19.67
C LEU A 225 31.81 -20.94 18.29
N ASP A 226 31.99 -21.76 17.26
CA ASP A 226 31.53 -21.52 15.91
C ASP A 226 30.70 -22.73 15.46
N ILE A 227 29.66 -22.52 14.64
CA ILE A 227 28.87 -23.63 14.09
C ILE A 227 29.49 -24.07 12.77
N ASP A 228 30.06 -25.27 12.76
CA ASP A 228 30.66 -25.85 11.57
C ASP A 228 29.68 -25.88 10.38
N HIS A 229 30.16 -25.40 9.23
CA HIS A 229 29.46 -25.44 7.95
C HIS A 229 28.07 -24.77 7.94
N PHE A 230 27.80 -23.81 8.83
CA PHE A 230 26.48 -23.16 8.94
C PHE A 230 26.04 -22.47 7.64
N LYS A 231 26.97 -21.87 6.90
CA LYS A 231 26.68 -21.32 5.56
C LYS A 231 26.13 -22.38 4.60
N ALA A 232 26.75 -23.55 4.52
CA ALA A 232 26.28 -24.63 3.64
C ALA A 232 24.88 -25.14 4.05
N TYR A 233 24.61 -25.18 5.36
CA TYR A 233 23.27 -25.49 5.88
C TYR A 233 22.24 -24.44 5.43
N ASN A 234 22.55 -23.15 5.55
CA ASN A 234 21.69 -22.07 5.06
C ASN A 234 21.45 -22.14 3.56
N ASP A 235 22.49 -22.45 2.78
CA ASP A 235 22.38 -22.53 1.32
C ASP A 235 21.46 -23.69 0.90
N ASN A 236 21.44 -24.80 1.65
CA ASN A 236 20.62 -25.97 1.34
C ASN A 236 19.18 -25.89 1.88
N TYR A 237 18.97 -25.27 3.05
CA TYR A 237 17.67 -25.26 3.76
C TYR A 237 17.02 -23.88 3.89
N GLY A 238 17.71 -22.82 3.47
CA GLY A 238 17.26 -21.44 3.57
C GLY A 238 17.44 -20.82 4.97
N HIS A 239 17.54 -19.49 5.01
CA HIS A 239 17.80 -18.73 6.24
C HIS A 239 16.80 -18.99 7.37
N ALA A 240 15.52 -19.23 7.05
CA ALA A 240 14.52 -19.51 8.09
C ALA A 240 14.83 -20.80 8.88
N MET A 241 15.40 -21.81 8.22
CA MET A 241 15.85 -23.04 8.90
C MET A 241 17.16 -22.82 9.66
N GLY A 242 18.04 -21.96 9.14
CA GLY A 242 19.22 -21.51 9.87
C GLY A 242 18.88 -20.81 11.18
N ASP A 243 17.90 -19.92 11.16
CA ASP A 243 17.43 -19.21 12.35
C ASP A 243 16.92 -20.19 13.43
N GLN A 244 16.18 -21.23 13.02
CA GLN A 244 15.75 -22.29 13.92
C GLN A 244 16.91 -23.10 14.50
N ALA A 245 17.93 -23.40 13.67
CA ALA A 245 19.12 -24.10 14.13
C ALA A 245 19.88 -23.27 15.17
N LEU A 246 20.08 -21.98 14.93
CA LEU A 246 20.71 -21.05 15.89
C LEU A 246 19.94 -20.98 17.21
N ALA A 247 18.61 -20.91 17.16
CA ALA A 247 17.79 -20.93 18.37
C ALA A 247 17.98 -22.23 19.16
N ARG A 248 18.02 -23.39 18.49
CA ARG A 248 18.26 -24.68 19.18
C ARG A 248 19.65 -24.79 19.77
N VAL A 249 20.68 -24.35 19.04
CA VAL A 249 22.06 -24.30 19.54
C VAL A 249 22.16 -23.41 20.77
N SER A 250 21.48 -22.26 20.76
CA SER A 250 21.49 -21.35 21.91
C SER A 250 20.91 -21.98 23.18
N VAL A 251 19.83 -22.77 23.05
CA VAL A 251 19.23 -23.52 24.16
C VAL A 251 20.20 -24.60 24.66
N ALA A 252 20.80 -25.38 23.75
CA ALA A 252 21.75 -26.43 24.11
C ALA A 252 22.97 -25.88 24.89
N ILE A 253 23.54 -24.76 24.43
CA ILE A 253 24.65 -24.09 25.14
C ILE A 253 24.18 -23.62 26.52
N ARG A 254 23.01 -23.00 26.60
CA ARG A 254 22.45 -22.45 27.85
C ARG A 254 22.18 -23.54 28.89
N ASP A 255 21.74 -24.73 28.46
CA ASP A 255 21.47 -25.89 29.33
C ASP A 255 22.75 -26.61 29.79
N ALA A 256 23.84 -26.50 29.01
CA ALA A 256 25.13 -27.10 29.34
C ALA A 256 25.89 -26.32 30.43
N VAL A 257 25.63 -25.02 30.59
CA VAL A 257 26.38 -24.10 31.46
C VAL A 257 25.61 -23.67 32.71
N ARG A 258 26.30 -23.21 33.75
CA ARG A 258 25.66 -22.80 35.02
C ARG A 258 24.91 -21.49 34.83
N SER A 259 23.81 -21.29 35.56
CA SER A 259 22.98 -20.06 35.46
C SER A 259 23.75 -18.74 35.61
N ARG A 260 24.87 -18.75 36.37
CA ARG A 260 25.75 -17.60 36.56
C ARG A 260 26.69 -17.30 35.39
N ASP A 261 26.94 -18.28 34.51
CA ASP A 261 27.79 -18.12 33.34
C ASP A 261 27.08 -17.30 32.28
N VAL A 262 27.83 -16.40 31.62
CA VAL A 262 27.27 -15.48 30.62
C VAL A 262 27.41 -16.13 29.25
N VAL A 263 26.27 -16.39 28.61
CA VAL A 263 26.21 -16.95 27.26
C VAL A 263 25.79 -15.84 26.30
N THR A 264 26.56 -15.67 25.24
CA THR A 264 26.44 -14.56 24.30
C THR A 264 26.42 -15.10 22.87
N ARG A 265 25.53 -14.59 22.02
CA ARG A 265 25.70 -14.72 20.57
C ARG A 265 26.67 -13.62 20.12
N TYR A 266 27.91 -14.02 19.84
CA TYR A 266 28.97 -13.08 19.51
C TYR A 266 28.88 -12.66 18.05
N GLY A 267 28.56 -13.56 17.12
CA GLY A 267 28.52 -13.28 15.69
C GLY A 267 27.23 -13.73 15.02
N GLY A 268 27.25 -13.86 13.70
CA GLY A 268 26.14 -14.46 12.96
C GLY A 268 25.91 -15.92 13.37
N GLU A 269 26.99 -16.69 13.42
CA GLU A 269 27.03 -18.11 13.80
C GLU A 269 27.94 -18.42 14.99
N GLU A 270 28.60 -17.39 15.54
CA GLU A 270 29.54 -17.52 16.66
C GLU A 270 28.85 -17.30 18.02
N PHE A 271 29.19 -18.13 19.00
CA PHE A 271 28.75 -18.01 20.39
C PHE A 271 29.94 -17.86 21.32
N LEU A 272 29.73 -17.19 22.45
CA LEU A 272 30.74 -17.00 23.49
C LEU A 272 30.15 -17.35 24.85
N VAL A 273 30.88 -18.16 25.60
CA VAL A 273 30.57 -18.47 27.01
C VAL A 273 31.67 -17.90 27.89
N LEU A 274 31.29 -17.01 28.81
CA LEU A 274 32.16 -16.50 29.86
C LEU A 274 31.85 -17.25 31.16
N MET A 275 32.82 -18.05 31.60
CA MET A 275 32.76 -18.82 32.83
C MET A 275 33.47 -18.06 33.94
N THR A 276 32.78 -17.83 35.06
CA THR A 276 33.30 -17.02 36.16
C THR A 276 33.73 -17.87 37.35
N ASN A 277 34.88 -17.54 37.95
CA ASN A 277 35.41 -18.20 39.14
C ASN A 277 35.55 -19.73 38.95
N VAL A 278 36.23 -20.15 37.88
CA VAL A 278 36.51 -21.55 37.55
C VAL A 278 37.99 -21.73 37.23
N ASN A 279 38.50 -22.95 37.39
CA ASN A 279 39.85 -23.31 36.95
C ASN A 279 39.83 -23.93 35.54
N ALA A 280 41.02 -24.11 34.95
CA ALA A 280 41.17 -24.61 33.59
C ALA A 280 40.55 -26.02 33.37
N SER A 281 40.61 -26.90 34.37
CA SER A 281 40.08 -28.26 34.24
C SER A 281 38.55 -28.28 34.19
N ILE A 282 37.88 -27.40 34.95
CA ILE A 282 36.42 -27.22 34.86
C ILE A 282 36.04 -26.58 33.53
N ALA A 283 36.80 -25.59 33.06
CA ALA A 283 36.55 -24.93 31.78
C ALA A 283 36.62 -25.94 30.60
N MET A 284 37.63 -26.81 30.58
CA MET A 284 37.74 -27.87 29.57
C MET A 284 36.59 -28.87 29.64
N LYS A 285 36.17 -29.29 30.84
CA LYS A 285 35.02 -30.20 30.99
C LYS A 285 33.71 -29.57 30.50
N LEU A 286 33.54 -28.27 30.69
CA LEU A 286 32.38 -27.54 30.17
C LEU A 286 32.43 -27.42 28.64
N ALA A 287 33.61 -27.15 28.07
CA ALA A 287 33.78 -27.13 26.62
C ALA A 287 33.42 -28.48 25.98
N GLU A 288 33.89 -29.60 26.53
CA GLU A 288 33.54 -30.95 26.05
C GLU A 288 32.09 -31.34 26.32
N ARG A 289 31.40 -30.69 27.26
CA ARG A 289 29.96 -30.92 27.47
C ARG A 289 29.11 -30.17 26.45
N ILE A 290 29.60 -29.02 25.96
CA ILE A 290 28.92 -28.22 24.94
C ILE A 290 29.11 -28.83 23.55
N ARG A 291 30.31 -29.36 23.28
CA ARG A 291 30.66 -30.06 22.03
C ARG A 291 29.89 -31.38 21.88
#